data_AF-A0A2N2N9M1-F1
#
_entry.id   AF-A0A2N2N9M1-F1
#
_cell.length_a   1.000
_cell.length_b   1.000
_cell.length_c   1.000
_cell.angle_alpha   90.00
_cell.angle_beta   90.00
_cell.angle_gamma   90.00
#
_symmetry.space_group_name_H-M   'P 1'
#
loop_
_entity.id
_entity.type
_entity.pdbx_description
1 polymer ?
#
loop_
_entity_poly.entity_id
_entity_poly.type
_entity_poly.pdbx_seq_one_letter_code
_entity_poly.pdbx_strand_id
1 'polypeptide(L)' 'MPEKKYWTEIEISQVTSVPLKTLRQERYLKKGFPFIKRGRRVYYDMEQVLLTMEAGIVKTVRN' A
#
# COMPACT_ATOMS: atom_id res chain seq x y z
N MET A 1 -9.30 -7.76 -19.45
CA MET A 1 -9.03 -6.35 -19.09
C MET A 1 -7.55 -6.23 -18.75
N PRO A 2 -6.80 -5.22 -19.20
CA PRO A 2 -5.41 -5.08 -18.78
C PRO A 2 -5.39 -4.88 -17.25
N GLU A 3 -4.59 -5.67 -16.56
CA GLU A 3 -4.42 -5.55 -15.11
C GLU A 3 -3.84 -4.17 -14.80
N LYS A 4 -4.56 -3.40 -13.99
CA LYS A 4 -4.11 -2.08 -13.57
C LYS A 4 -2.90 -2.25 -12.66
N LYS A 5 -1.71 -1.89 -13.15
CA LYS A 5 -0.47 -1.98 -12.35
C LYS A 5 -0.37 -0.93 -11.24
N TYR A 6 -0.85 0.29 -11.50
CA TYR A 6 -0.68 1.42 -10.58
C TYR A 6 -2.00 1.91 -10.00
N TRP A 7 -2.10 1.90 -8.67
CA TRP A 7 -3.31 2.20 -7.91
C TRP A 7 -3.16 3.51 -7.16
N THR A 8 -4.23 4.30 -7.07
CA THR A 8 -4.22 5.55 -6.33
C THR A 8 -4.34 5.30 -4.82
N GLU A 9 -4.02 6.31 -4.01
CA GLU A 9 -4.19 6.23 -2.54
C GLU A 9 -5.63 5.86 -2.13
N ILE A 10 -6.64 6.32 -2.89
CA ILE A 10 -8.05 6.05 -2.63
C ILE A 10 -8.35 4.57 -2.86
N GLU A 11 -7.87 4.02 -3.96
CA GLU A 11 -8.12 2.62 -4.32
C GLU A 11 -7.37 1.67 -3.40
N ILE A 12 -6.11 1.99 -3.04
CA ILE A 12 -5.38 1.23 -2.02
C ILE A 12 -6.10 1.24 -0.68
N SER A 13 -6.65 2.38 -0.27
CA SER A 13 -7.42 2.48 0.97
C SER A 13 -8.63 1.53 0.96
N GLN A 14 -9.32 1.42 -0.18
CA GLN A 14 -10.45 0.51 -0.34
C GLN A 14 -10.03 -0.96 -0.33
N VAL A 15 -8.92 -1.30 -1.00
CA VAL A 15 -8.46 -2.70 -1.14
C VAL A 15 -7.82 -3.23 0.14
N THR A 16 -7.00 -2.41 0.81
CA THR A 16 -6.24 -2.83 2.00
C THR A 16 -6.99 -2.60 3.31
N SER A 17 -8.15 -1.93 3.26
CA SER A 17 -8.86 -1.41 4.44
C SER A 17 -8.03 -0.44 5.31
N VAL A 18 -6.85 0.00 4.85
CA VAL A 18 -6.05 1.01 5.55
C VAL A 18 -6.65 2.39 5.29
N PRO A 19 -6.97 3.20 6.32
CA PRO A 19 -7.55 4.52 6.10
C PRO A 19 -6.65 5.43 5.26
N LEU A 20 -7.23 6.19 4.31
CA LEU A 20 -6.50 7.14 3.47
C LEU A 20 -5.63 8.13 4.29
N LYS A 21 -6.13 8.57 5.45
CA LYS A 21 -5.39 9.44 6.38
C LYS A 21 -4.12 8.75 6.88
N THR A 22 -4.19 7.47 7.23
CA THR A 22 -3.06 6.65 7.65
C THR A 22 -2.05 6.51 6.51
N LEU A 23 -2.48 6.15 5.30
CA LEU A 23 -1.59 6.04 4.12
C LEU A 23 -0.83 7.35 3.85
N ARG A 24 -1.49 8.50 4.02
CA ARG A 24 -0.87 9.83 3.88
C ARG A 24 0.14 10.13 4.97
N GLN A 25 -0.19 9.79 6.21
CA GLN A 25 0.70 9.98 7.36
C GLN A 25 1.93 9.08 7.25
N GLU A 26 1.75 7.79 6.94
CA GLU A 26 2.82 6.84 6.71
C GLU A 26 3.75 7.32 5.60
N ARG A 27 3.20 7.77 4.47
CA ARG A 27 3.98 8.39 3.39
C ARG A 27 4.78 9.60 3.86
N TYR A 28 4.17 10.50 4.62
CA TYR A 28 4.87 11.66 5.19
C TYR A 28 6.03 11.25 6.10
N LEU A 29 5.82 10.20 6.91
CA LEU A 29 6.82 9.61 7.80
C LEU A 29 7.80 8.67 7.08
N LYS A 30 7.67 8.47 5.76
CA LYS A 30 8.46 7.51 4.96
C LYS A 30 8.38 6.07 5.50
N LYS A 31 7.20 5.65 5.95
CA LYS A 31 6.87 4.31 6.44
C LYS A 31 5.70 3.73 5.64
N GLY A 32 5.35 2.47 5.92
CA GLY A 32 4.20 1.78 5.30
C GLY A 32 4.48 1.29 3.89
N PHE A 33 3.49 1.34 3.01
CA PHE A 33 3.60 0.81 1.65
C PHE A 33 4.54 1.62 0.75
N PRO A 34 5.35 0.94 -0.10
CA PRO A 34 6.11 1.60 -1.16
C PRO A 34 5.18 2.39 -2.09
N PHE A 35 5.58 3.61 -2.44
CA PHE A 35 4.77 4.51 -3.27
C PHE A 35 5.59 5.17 -4.37
N ILE A 36 4.91 5.51 -5.46
CA ILE A 36 5.46 6.24 -6.61
C ILE A 36 4.77 7.59 -6.67
N LYS A 37 5.56 8.68 -6.63
CA LYS A 37 5.04 10.04 -6.76
C LYS A 37 5.28 10.57 -8.17
N ARG A 38 4.21 11.03 -8.83
CA ARG A 38 4.27 11.72 -10.13
C ARG A 38 3.56 13.07 -10.00
N GLY A 39 4.37 14.12 -9.82
CA GLY A 39 3.87 15.47 -9.54
C GLY A 39 3.09 15.51 -8.23
N ARG A 40 1.79 15.86 -8.31
CA ARG A 40 0.88 15.92 -7.15
C ARG A 40 0.15 14.60 -6.88
N ARG A 41 0.30 13.60 -7.76
CA ARG A 41 -0.38 12.30 -7.63
C ARG A 41 0.55 11.26 -7.02
N VAL A 42 -0.03 10.38 -6.22
CA VAL A 42 0.66 9.25 -5.59
C VAL A 42 -0.01 7.96 -6.04
N TYR A 43 0.84 7.00 -6.37
CA TYR A 43 0.48 5.69 -6.86
C TYR A 43 1.16 4.61 -6.05
N TYR A 44 0.59 3.42 -6.06
CA TYR A 44 1.11 2.21 -5.44
C TYR A 44 1.11 1.10 -6.47
N ASP A 45 2.11 0.23 -6.38
CA ASP A 45 2.11 -1.04 -7.10
C ASP A 45 1.45 -2.09 -6.20
N MET A 46 0.38 -2.71 -6.66
CA MET A 46 -0.36 -3.69 -5.86
C MET A 46 0.49 -4.89 -5.47
N GLU A 47 1.40 -5.32 -6.34
CA GLU A 47 2.31 -6.43 -6.04
C GLU A 47 3.18 -6.08 -4.83
N GLN A 48 3.73 -4.86 -4.79
CA GLN A 48 4.56 -4.39 -3.68
C GLN A 48 3.76 -4.16 -2.40
N VAL A 49 2.51 -3.70 -2.52
CA VAL A 49 1.61 -3.57 -1.36
C VAL A 49 1.36 -4.94 -0.74
N LEU A 50 1.02 -5.94 -1.54
CA LEU A 50 0.79 -7.31 -1.08
C LEU A 50 2.04 -7.90 -0.43
N LEU A 51 3.21 -7.77 -1.06
CA LEU A 51 4.49 -8.21 -0.47
C LEU A 51 4.77 -7.55 0.88
N THR A 52 4.45 -6.26 1.02
CA THR A 52 4.61 -5.53 2.29
C THR A 52 3.63 -6.03 3.35
N MET A 53 2.39 -6.31 2.97
CA MET A 53 1.38 -6.88 3.87
C MET A 53 1.80 -8.27 4.34
N GLU A 54 2.25 -9.13 3.42
CA GLU A 54 2.74 -10.48 3.73
C GLU A 54 3.98 -10.47 4.63
N ALA A 55 4.92 -9.55 4.38
CA ALA A 55 6.10 -9.36 5.24
C ALA A 55 5.73 -8.90 6.66
N GLY A 56 4.60 -8.20 6.81
CA GLY A 56 4.03 -7.79 8.10
C GLY A 56 3.26 -8.89 8.84
N ILE A 57 2.94 -10.01 8.18
CA ILE A 57 2.36 -11.19 8.84
C ILE A 57 3.46 -11.87 9.65
N VAL A 58 3.46 -11.65 10.97
CA VAL A 58 4.11 -12.58 11.89
C VAL A 58 3.36 -13.90 11.75
N LYS A 59 3.93 -14.86 11.00
CA LYS A 59 3.44 -16.24 10.98
C LYS A 59 3.70 -16.83 12.37
N THR A 60 2.76 -16.63 13.28
CA THR A 60 2.83 -17.28 14.59
C THR A 60 2.55 -18.77 14.37
N VAL A 61 3.61 -19.56 14.25
CA VAL A 61 3.53 -21.02 14.26
C VAL A 61 3.07 -21.41 15.65
N ARG A 62 1.82 -21.86 15.77
CA ARG A 62 1.31 -22.42 17.02
C ARG A 62 1.84 -23.85 17.08
N ASN A 63 2.94 -24.05 17.82
CA ASN A 63 3.37 -25.37 18.28
C ASN A 63 2.39 -25.91 19.33
#